data_AF-A0A939AE48-F1
#
_entry.id   AF-A0A939AE48-F1
#
_cell.length_a   1.000
_cell.length_b   1.000
_cell.length_c   1.000
_cell.angle_alpha   90.00
_cell.angle_beta   90.00
_cell.angle_gamma   90.00
#
_symmetry.space_group_name_H-M   'P 1'
#
loop_
_entity.id
_entity.type
_entity.pdbx_description
1 polymer ?
#
loop_
_entity_poly.entity_id
_entity_poly.type
_entity_poly.pdbx_seq_one_letter_code
_entity_poly.pdbx_strand_id
1 'polypeptide(L)'
;MASDQRGFSVYTVISIILFLALVAVLALPSFFNLDKTKNEEDCLNNMKAIWVGTIDYLRDYNQDFSGDLTVLLNTPKRHDQKKNTYLNTITKCPESRGKDKTGYIVFGKYVADRIGEEVKHNFGAIVICPNLTTYPKHMIPKQFYENMEPTQLQNYMIDDIDYIDQQTGSNGRLKKEKLLEYINIWQTDPDAFTKRRGNSTVFKDLLFPQN
;
A
#
# COMPACT_ATOMS: atom_id res chain seq x y z
N MET A 1 -50.41 -5.00 -56.88
CA MET A 1 -50.25 -4.26 -55.61
C MET A 1 -49.66 -5.23 -54.60
N ALA A 2 -48.48 -4.91 -54.09
CA ALA A 2 -47.77 -5.72 -53.10
C ALA A 2 -48.41 -5.58 -51.72
N SER A 3 -48.53 -6.68 -50.98
CA SER A 3 -48.69 -6.66 -49.52
C SER A 3 -47.97 -7.87 -48.92
N ASP A 4 -46.65 -7.73 -48.74
CA ASP A 4 -45.81 -8.64 -47.97
C ASP A 4 -46.15 -8.44 -46.48
N GLN A 5 -47.05 -9.26 -45.92
CA GLN A 5 -47.27 -9.34 -44.49
C GLN A 5 -46.57 -10.58 -43.94
N ARG A 6 -45.27 -10.45 -43.65
CA ARG A 6 -44.53 -11.43 -42.83
C ARG A 6 -44.96 -11.25 -41.38
N GLY A 7 -45.86 -12.09 -40.91
CA GLY A 7 -46.20 -12.19 -39.50
C GLY A 7 -44.97 -12.59 -38.70
N PHE A 8 -44.56 -11.72 -37.77
CA PHE A 8 -43.41 -11.97 -36.91
C PHE A 8 -43.76 -13.10 -35.93
N SER A 9 -43.15 -14.28 -36.10
CA SER A 9 -43.41 -15.44 -35.24
C SER A 9 -42.99 -15.17 -33.80
N VAL A 10 -43.78 -15.64 -32.82
CA VAL A 10 -43.47 -15.53 -31.38
C VAL A 10 -42.08 -16.11 -31.07
N TYR A 11 -41.69 -17.17 -31.76
CA TYR A 11 -40.36 -17.77 -31.65
C TYR A 11 -39.24 -16.82 -32.09
N THR A 12 -39.50 -15.99 -33.12
CA THR A 12 -38.54 -14.96 -33.57
C THR A 12 -38.35 -13.88 -32.51
N VAL A 13 -39.42 -13.45 -31.83
CA VAL A 13 -39.35 -12.46 -30.76
C VAL A 13 -38.55 -13.00 -29.56
N ILE A 14 -38.84 -14.23 -29.14
CA ILE A 14 -38.15 -14.89 -28.02
C ILE A 14 -36.66 -15.07 -28.36
N SER A 15 -36.34 -15.51 -29.58
CA SER A 15 -34.96 -15.68 -30.03
C SER A 15 -34.16 -14.37 -30.03
N ILE A 16 -34.79 -13.25 -30.41
CA ILE A 16 -34.15 -11.94 -30.40
C ILE A 16 -33.87 -11.48 -28.97
N ILE A 17 -34.84 -11.65 -28.06
CA ILE A 17 -34.65 -11.29 -26.63
C ILE A 17 -33.53 -12.13 -26.01
N LEU A 18 -33.50 -13.43 -26.29
CA LEU A 18 -32.47 -14.33 -25.77
C LEU A 18 -31.07 -13.99 -26.30
N PHE A 19 -30.99 -13.64 -27.59
CA PHE A 19 -29.75 -13.18 -28.22
C PHE A 19 -29.27 -11.85 -27.61
N LEU A 20 -30.16 -10.89 -27.40
CA LEU A 20 -29.82 -9.61 -26.75
C LEU A 20 -29.36 -9.81 -25.30
N ALA A 21 -29.97 -10.73 -24.55
CA ALA A 21 -29.54 -11.07 -23.21
C ALA A 21 -28.13 -11.70 -23.18
N LEU A 22 -27.84 -12.60 -24.12
CA LEU A 22 -26.51 -13.20 -24.27
C LEU A 22 -25.45 -12.15 -24.62
N VAL A 23 -25.73 -11.26 -25.57
CA VAL A 23 -24.83 -10.17 -25.95
C VAL A 23 -24.60 -9.23 -24.76
N ALA A 24 -25.63 -8.91 -23.99
CA ALA A 24 -25.49 -8.06 -22.80
C ALA A 24 -24.58 -8.70 -21.74
N VAL A 25 -24.74 -9.99 -21.45
CA VAL A 25 -23.89 -10.71 -20.48
C VAL A 25 -22.43 -10.74 -20.94
N LEU A 26 -22.17 -10.91 -22.23
CA LEU A 26 -20.82 -10.90 -22.80
C LEU A 26 -20.20 -9.51 -22.90
N ALA A 27 -21.00 -8.45 -22.97
CA ALA A 27 -20.54 -7.07 -23.02
C ALA A 27 -20.33 -6.43 -21.63
N LEU A 28 -20.90 -7.01 -20.56
CA LEU A 28 -20.72 -6.52 -19.19
C LEU A 28 -19.24 -6.36 -18.75
N PRO A 29 -18.31 -7.29 -19.06
CA PRO A 29 -16.91 -7.19 -18.59
C PRO A 29 -16.19 -5.93 -19.10
N SER A 30 -16.55 -5.39 -20.27
CA SER A 30 -15.90 -4.20 -20.84
C SER A 30 -16.35 -2.88 -20.20
N PHE A 31 -17.48 -2.86 -19.48
CA PHE A 31 -17.98 -1.65 -18.81
C PHE A 31 -17.46 -1.49 -17.37
N PHE A 32 -16.95 -2.56 -16.76
CA PHE A 32 -16.23 -2.43 -15.49
C PHE A 32 -14.86 -1.82 -15.77
N ASN A 33 -14.48 -0.80 -14.99
CA ASN A 33 -13.19 -0.09 -15.08
C ASN A 33 -12.04 -1.03 -14.65
N LEU A 34 -11.76 -2.08 -15.42
CA LEU A 34 -10.73 -3.08 -15.16
C LEU A 34 -9.37 -2.43 -14.95
N ASP A 35 -9.09 -1.34 -15.66
CA ASP A 35 -7.83 -0.60 -15.54
C ASP A 35 -7.64 0.05 -14.16
N LYS A 36 -8.71 0.55 -13.52
CA LYS A 36 -8.59 1.21 -12.20
C LYS A 36 -8.29 0.19 -11.10
N THR A 37 -9.00 -0.93 -11.10
CA THR A 37 -8.76 -2.01 -10.14
C THR A 37 -7.38 -2.61 -10.35
N LYS A 38 -6.97 -2.82 -11.59
CA LYS A 38 -5.63 -3.31 -11.92
C LYS A 38 -4.54 -2.33 -11.48
N ASN A 39 -4.68 -1.04 -11.75
CA ASN A 39 -3.70 -0.04 -11.33
C ASN A 39 -3.58 0.04 -9.81
N GLU A 40 -4.70 -0.08 -9.08
CA GLU A 40 -4.70 -0.16 -7.63
C GLU A 40 -3.93 -1.40 -7.16
N GLU A 41 -4.25 -2.59 -7.68
CA GLU A 41 -3.57 -3.85 -7.35
C GLU A 41 -2.07 -3.80 -7.66
N ASP A 42 -1.68 -3.33 -8.84
CA ASP A 42 -0.29 -3.17 -9.25
C ASP A 42 0.45 -2.17 -8.35
N CYS A 43 -0.21 -1.06 -7.98
CA CYS A 43 0.35 -0.10 -7.03
C CYS A 43 0.60 -0.74 -5.67
N LEU A 44 -0.37 -1.51 -5.15
CA LEU A 44 -0.25 -2.21 -3.88
C LEU A 44 0.83 -3.29 -3.92
N ASN A 45 0.96 -4.04 -5.01
CA ASN A 45 2.00 -5.05 -5.18
C ASN A 45 3.40 -4.42 -5.17
N ASN A 46 3.56 -3.29 -5.84
CA ASN A 46 4.80 -2.51 -5.81
C ASN A 46 5.12 -2.03 -4.39
N MET A 47 4.13 -1.48 -3.67
CA MET A 47 4.32 -1.03 -2.29
C MET A 47 4.70 -2.17 -1.34
N LYS A 48 4.04 -3.34 -1.48
CA LYS A 48 4.35 -4.54 -0.70
C LYS A 48 5.77 -5.04 -0.98
N ALA A 49 6.19 -5.09 -2.25
CA ALA A 49 7.55 -5.50 -2.61
C ALA A 49 8.60 -4.55 -2.02
N ILE A 50 8.36 -3.24 -2.08
CA ILE A 50 9.19 -2.21 -1.46
C ILE A 50 9.26 -2.39 0.06
N TRP A 51 8.11 -2.66 0.70
CA TRP A 51 8.06 -2.89 2.14
C TRP A 51 8.88 -4.11 2.53
N VAL A 52 8.73 -5.24 1.83
CA VAL A 52 9.52 -6.46 2.07
C VAL A 52 11.02 -6.20 1.91
N GLY A 53 11.42 -5.57 0.81
CA GLY A 53 12.82 -5.23 0.58
C GLY A 53 13.40 -4.31 1.67
N THR A 54 12.59 -3.37 2.16
CA THR A 54 12.99 -2.47 3.24
C THR A 54 13.14 -3.23 4.56
N ILE A 55 12.20 -4.09 4.92
CA ILE A 55 12.25 -4.90 6.14
C ILE A 55 13.46 -5.84 6.15
N ASP A 56 13.73 -6.50 5.03
CA ASP A 56 14.92 -7.33 4.84
C ASP A 56 16.21 -6.51 5.05
N TYR A 57 16.26 -5.29 4.49
CA TYR A 57 17.40 -4.39 4.68
C TYR A 57 17.57 -3.98 6.15
N LEU A 58 16.49 -3.57 6.83
CA LEU A 58 16.54 -3.20 8.26
C LEU A 58 17.04 -4.36 9.12
N ARG A 59 16.61 -5.59 8.80
CA ARG A 59 17.02 -6.81 9.49
C ARG A 59 18.52 -7.11 9.31
N ASP A 60 19.03 -6.95 8.10
CA ASP A 60 20.42 -7.28 7.78
C ASP A 60 21.42 -6.23 8.30
N TYR A 61 21.00 -4.97 8.36
CA TYR A 61 21.86 -3.84 8.68
C TYR A 61 21.62 -3.21 10.06
N ASN A 62 20.51 -3.52 10.74
CA ASN A 62 20.20 -3.00 12.08
C ASN A 62 20.32 -1.46 12.17
N GLN A 63 19.79 -0.76 11.17
CA GLN A 63 19.84 0.70 11.07
C GLN A 63 18.59 1.23 10.39
N ASP A 64 18.27 2.51 10.62
CA ASP A 64 17.18 3.20 9.94
C ASP A 64 17.44 3.27 8.41
N PHE A 65 16.35 3.30 7.64
CA PHE A 65 16.39 3.43 6.18
C PHE A 65 15.80 4.78 5.74
N SER A 66 16.58 5.56 5.00
CA SER A 66 16.31 6.95 4.63
C SER A 66 15.40 7.14 3.41
N GLY A 67 14.89 6.04 2.84
CA GLY A 67 13.90 6.08 1.76
C GLY A 67 14.46 6.09 0.34
N ASP A 68 15.78 6.11 0.15
CA ASP A 68 16.38 6.01 -1.18
C ASP A 68 16.34 4.57 -1.72
N LEU A 69 15.35 4.29 -2.57
CA LEU A 69 15.15 2.99 -3.21
C LEU A 69 16.36 2.50 -4.02
N THR A 70 17.26 3.39 -4.46
CA THR A 70 18.47 2.95 -5.18
C THR A 70 19.41 2.14 -4.28
N VAL A 71 19.38 2.37 -2.96
CA VAL A 71 20.09 1.55 -1.98
C VAL A 71 19.56 0.11 -2.02
N LEU A 72 18.24 -0.08 -2.03
CA LEU A 72 17.64 -1.42 -2.08
C LEU A 72 17.89 -2.13 -3.43
N LEU A 73 18.01 -1.37 -4.52
CA LEU A 73 18.36 -1.91 -5.83
C LEU A 73 19.81 -2.36 -5.95
N ASN A 74 20.73 -1.61 -5.36
CA ASN A 74 22.16 -1.78 -5.62
C ASN A 74 22.87 -2.53 -4.50
N THR A 75 22.21 -2.74 -3.36
CA THR A 75 22.78 -3.45 -2.22
C THR A 75 22.39 -4.93 -2.28
N PRO A 76 23.36 -5.85 -2.39
CA PRO A 76 23.11 -7.28 -2.28
C PRO A 76 22.65 -7.66 -0.87
N LYS A 77 21.72 -8.61 -0.77
CA LYS A 77 21.26 -9.15 0.52
C LYS A 77 22.42 -9.82 1.25
N ARG A 78 22.59 -9.49 2.54
CA ARG A 78 23.77 -9.90 3.33
C ARG A 78 23.88 -11.42 3.48
N HIS A 79 22.75 -12.09 3.55
CA HIS A 79 22.67 -13.54 3.78
C HIS A 79 22.32 -14.35 2.51
N ASP A 80 22.26 -13.71 1.34
CA ASP A 80 21.95 -14.40 0.09
C ASP A 80 23.22 -14.79 -0.67
N GLN A 81 23.43 -16.09 -0.83
CA GLN A 81 24.55 -16.66 -1.59
C GLN A 81 24.52 -16.26 -3.07
N LYS A 82 23.34 -15.98 -3.62
CA LYS A 82 23.15 -15.60 -5.02
C LYS A 82 23.36 -14.10 -5.26
N LYS A 83 23.65 -13.32 -4.22
CA LYS A 83 23.81 -11.86 -4.28
C LYS A 83 22.63 -11.14 -4.92
N ASN A 84 21.40 -11.65 -4.74
CA ASN A 84 20.23 -10.87 -5.14
C ASN A 84 20.15 -9.60 -4.29
N THR A 85 19.55 -8.56 -4.84
CA THR A 85 19.38 -7.27 -4.18
C THR A 85 18.06 -7.23 -3.39
N TYR A 86 17.87 -6.23 -2.54
CA TYR A 86 16.62 -6.09 -1.76
C TYR A 86 15.41 -5.76 -2.64
N LEU A 87 15.65 -5.07 -3.76
CA LEU A 87 14.69 -4.87 -4.84
C LEU A 87 15.30 -5.23 -6.19
N ASN A 88 14.50 -5.83 -7.06
CA ASN A 88 14.92 -6.21 -8.41
C ASN A 88 14.74 -5.07 -9.43
N THR A 89 13.83 -4.14 -9.19
CA THR A 89 13.54 -3.02 -10.08
C THR A 89 12.86 -1.87 -9.31
N ILE A 90 13.08 -0.62 -9.73
CA ILE A 90 12.28 0.51 -9.23
C ILE A 90 10.94 0.43 -9.94
N THR A 91 9.95 -0.06 -9.22
CA THR A 91 8.56 0.00 -9.63
C THR A 91 8.01 1.40 -9.39
N LYS A 92 7.25 1.93 -10.36
CA LYS A 92 6.54 3.20 -10.24
C LYS A 92 5.06 2.95 -9.95
N CYS A 93 4.39 3.95 -9.40
CA CYS A 93 2.93 3.90 -9.31
C CYS A 93 2.33 3.90 -10.72
N PRO A 94 1.43 2.96 -11.07
CA PRO A 94 0.79 2.90 -12.38
C PRO A 94 0.01 4.18 -12.74
N GLU A 95 -0.45 4.91 -11.71
CA GLU A 95 -1.16 6.18 -11.87
C GLU A 95 -0.22 7.39 -12.11
N SER A 96 1.10 7.22 -11.96
CA SER A 96 2.06 8.28 -12.28
C SER A 96 2.15 8.47 -13.79
N ARG A 97 1.60 9.58 -14.29
CA ARG A 97 1.60 9.90 -15.73
C ARG A 97 2.94 10.52 -16.17
N GLY A 98 3.48 10.03 -17.28
CA GLY A 98 4.51 10.72 -18.06
C GLY A 98 5.84 11.01 -17.32
N LYS A 99 6.23 12.29 -17.27
CA LYS A 99 7.50 12.78 -16.69
C LYS A 99 7.51 12.84 -15.16
N ASP A 100 6.41 12.49 -14.50
CA ASP A 100 6.34 12.52 -13.04
C ASP A 100 7.24 11.40 -12.48
N LYS A 101 8.40 11.82 -11.95
CA LYS A 101 9.44 10.93 -11.43
C LYS A 101 9.29 10.67 -9.93
N THR A 102 8.22 11.15 -9.31
CA THR A 102 8.00 10.96 -7.88
C THR A 102 7.85 9.47 -7.56
N GLY A 103 8.87 8.93 -6.90
CA GLY A 103 8.87 7.56 -6.41
C GLY A 103 7.97 7.38 -5.18
N TYR A 104 7.80 6.14 -4.79
CA TYR A 104 7.24 5.83 -3.47
C TYR A 104 8.06 6.49 -2.37
N ILE A 105 7.38 7.02 -1.36
CA ILE A 105 8.04 7.54 -0.17
C ILE A 105 8.18 6.35 0.78
N VAL A 106 9.40 6.08 1.21
CA VAL A 106 9.70 4.93 2.05
C VAL A 106 10.41 5.40 3.30
N PHE A 107 10.02 4.86 4.43
CA PHE A 107 10.67 5.08 5.70
C PHE A 107 10.86 3.73 6.39
N GLY A 108 12.06 3.47 6.89
CA GLY A 108 12.34 2.31 7.72
C GLY A 108 12.95 2.72 9.05
N LYS A 109 12.43 2.18 10.14
CA LYS A 109 12.90 2.41 11.50
C LYS A 109 13.42 1.12 12.10
N TYR A 110 14.57 1.20 12.75
CA TYR A 110 15.15 0.16 13.58
C TYR A 110 15.29 0.63 15.02
N VAL A 111 14.96 -0.24 15.97
CA VAL A 111 15.11 -0.01 17.40
C VAL A 111 15.62 -1.28 18.07
N ALA A 112 16.77 -1.19 18.73
CA ALA A 112 17.25 -2.21 19.65
C ALA A 112 16.67 -1.94 21.05
N ASP A 113 15.87 -2.86 21.56
CA ASP A 113 15.24 -2.76 22.88
C ASP A 113 15.81 -3.82 23.81
N ARG A 114 16.42 -3.41 24.92
CA ARG A 114 17.02 -4.34 25.88
C ARG A 114 15.98 -4.75 26.92
N ILE A 115 15.68 -6.05 26.99
CA ILE A 115 14.74 -6.63 27.95
C ILE A 115 15.53 -7.60 28.82
N GLY A 116 15.93 -7.14 30.01
CA GLY A 116 16.85 -7.86 30.88
C GLY A 116 18.23 -8.02 30.24
N GLU A 117 18.63 -9.26 29.97
CA GLU A 117 19.90 -9.58 29.30
C GLU A 117 19.79 -9.72 27.78
N GLU A 118 18.56 -9.81 27.24
CA GLU A 118 18.34 -9.98 25.80
C GLU A 118 18.19 -8.63 25.09
N VAL A 119 18.74 -8.54 23.87
CA VAL A 119 18.50 -7.42 22.96
C VAL A 119 17.50 -7.85 21.90
N LYS A 120 16.31 -7.27 21.96
CA LYS A 120 15.26 -7.47 20.97
C LYS A 120 15.40 -6.46 19.84
N HIS A 121 15.58 -6.96 18.63
CA HIS A 121 15.64 -6.15 17.42
C HIS A 121 14.21 -5.90 16.89
N ASN A 122 13.78 -4.64 16.90
CA ASN A 122 12.49 -4.24 16.37
C ASN A 122 12.72 -3.41 15.10
N PHE A 123 11.95 -3.70 14.06
CA PHE A 123 12.00 -2.99 12.79
C PHE A 123 10.60 -2.79 12.23
N GLY A 124 10.38 -1.62 11.63
CA GLY A 124 9.13 -1.30 10.97
C GLY A 124 9.37 -0.41 9.76
N ALA A 125 8.54 -0.56 8.73
CA ALA A 125 8.63 0.22 7.51
C ALA A 125 7.26 0.76 7.10
N ILE A 126 7.29 1.95 6.50
CA ILE A 126 6.13 2.66 5.97
C ILE A 126 6.42 2.96 4.50
N VAL A 127 5.49 2.58 3.63
CA VAL A 127 5.55 2.86 2.20
C VAL A 127 4.31 3.66 1.81
N ILE A 128 4.51 4.84 1.24
CA ILE A 128 3.43 5.75 0.82
C ILE A 128 3.44 5.87 -0.71
N CYS A 129 2.26 5.68 -1.32
CA CYS A 129 2.06 5.94 -2.73
C CYS A 129 2.28 7.43 -3.07
N PRO A 130 3.05 7.78 -4.13
CA PRO A 130 3.24 9.17 -4.51
C PRO A 130 1.91 9.88 -4.81
N ASN A 131 0.95 9.15 -5.36
CA ASN A 131 -0.36 9.63 -5.77
C ASN A 131 -1.47 9.40 -4.72
N LEU A 132 -1.13 9.14 -3.46
CA LEU A 132 -2.11 8.90 -2.38
C LEU A 132 -3.13 10.04 -2.23
N THR A 133 -2.75 11.28 -2.59
CA THR A 133 -3.63 12.44 -2.60
C THR A 133 -4.86 12.27 -3.50
N THR A 134 -4.68 11.58 -4.62
CA THR A 134 -5.72 11.36 -5.64
C THR A 134 -6.32 9.97 -5.52
N TYR A 135 -5.53 8.99 -5.08
CA TYR A 135 -5.93 7.59 -4.94
C TYR A 135 -5.83 7.16 -3.48
N PRO A 136 -6.81 7.51 -2.63
CA PRO A 136 -6.77 7.30 -1.18
C PRO A 136 -6.75 5.82 -0.77
N LYS A 137 -7.06 4.90 -1.70
CA LYS A 137 -6.97 3.44 -1.51
C LYS A 137 -5.59 2.87 -1.74
N HIS A 138 -4.63 3.65 -2.25
CA HIS A 138 -3.26 3.21 -2.48
C HIS A 138 -2.46 3.15 -1.16
N MET A 139 -2.93 2.28 -0.27
CA MET A 139 -2.35 1.96 1.03
C MET A 139 -2.29 0.46 1.20
N ILE A 140 -1.16 -0.03 1.72
CA ILE A 140 -1.02 -1.44 2.03
C ILE A 140 -2.07 -1.81 3.09
N PRO A 141 -2.95 -2.78 2.82
CA PRO A 141 -4.00 -3.17 3.75
C PRO A 141 -3.43 -3.83 5.00
N LYS A 142 -4.08 -3.64 6.15
CA LYS A 142 -3.67 -4.22 7.44
C LYS A 142 -3.35 -5.71 7.35
N GLN A 143 -4.20 -6.46 6.64
CA GLN A 143 -4.09 -7.90 6.47
C GLN A 143 -2.78 -8.35 5.82
N PHE A 144 -2.17 -7.51 4.97
CA PHE A 144 -0.86 -7.83 4.41
C PHE A 144 0.18 -7.96 5.51
N TYR A 145 0.21 -7.01 6.45
CA TYR A 145 1.22 -7.00 7.50
C TYR A 145 1.00 -8.13 8.52
N GLU A 146 -0.25 -8.41 8.87
CA GLU A 146 -0.61 -9.49 9.82
C GLU A 146 -0.12 -10.86 9.34
N ASN A 147 -0.04 -11.07 8.02
CA ASN A 147 0.46 -12.31 7.41
C ASN A 147 2.00 -12.41 7.39
N MET A 148 2.74 -11.38 7.82
CA MET A 148 4.21 -11.29 7.70
C MET A 148 4.96 -11.42 9.03
N GLU A 149 4.28 -11.83 10.11
CA GLU A 149 4.84 -11.95 11.47
C GLU A 149 5.63 -10.69 11.92
N PRO A 150 4.97 -9.52 11.98
CA PRO A 150 5.62 -8.24 12.20
C PRO A 150 6.26 -8.12 13.59
N THR A 151 7.36 -7.36 13.69
CA THR A 151 7.94 -7.02 15.00
C THR A 151 7.00 -6.11 15.79
N GLN A 152 7.30 -5.89 17.07
CA GLN A 152 6.51 -4.99 17.92
C GLN A 152 6.44 -3.57 17.35
N LEU A 153 7.55 -3.05 16.81
CA LEU A 153 7.58 -1.74 16.18
C LEU A 153 6.65 -1.67 14.97
N GLN A 154 6.70 -2.69 14.11
CA GLN A 154 5.79 -2.75 12.96
C GLN A 154 4.33 -2.87 13.41
N ASN A 155 4.01 -3.62 14.46
CA ASN A 155 2.66 -3.68 15.03
C ASN A 155 2.14 -2.31 15.47
N TYR A 156 2.99 -1.51 16.14
CA TYR A 156 2.62 -0.13 16.48
C TYR A 156 2.34 0.71 15.25
N MET A 157 3.19 0.60 14.22
CA MET A 157 2.98 1.31 12.96
C MET A 157 1.69 0.87 12.25
N ILE A 158 1.38 -0.42 12.23
CA ILE A 158 0.16 -0.96 11.63
C ILE A 158 -1.07 -0.33 12.31
N ASP A 159 -1.12 -0.35 13.65
CA ASP A 159 -2.25 0.17 14.41
C ASP A 159 -2.45 1.67 14.21
N ASP A 160 -1.36 2.43 14.16
CA ASP A 160 -1.42 3.88 13.99
C ASP A 160 -1.77 4.26 12.54
N ILE A 161 -1.25 3.53 11.54
CA ILE A 161 -1.58 3.72 10.12
C ILE A 161 -3.05 3.38 9.86
N ASP A 162 -3.56 2.28 10.43
CA ASP A 162 -4.97 1.90 10.35
C ASP A 162 -5.88 2.98 10.97
N TYR A 163 -5.46 3.55 12.11
CA TYR A 163 -6.17 4.68 12.70
C TYR A 163 -6.16 5.93 11.80
N ILE A 164 -5.01 6.29 11.22
CA ILE A 164 -4.91 7.41 10.26
C ILE A 164 -5.84 7.17 9.05
N ASP A 165 -5.89 5.93 8.54
CA ASP A 165 -6.78 5.57 7.44
C ASP A 165 -8.25 5.78 7.81
N GLN A 166 -8.66 5.30 8.99
CA GLN A 166 -10.02 5.45 9.52
C GLN A 166 -10.42 6.92 9.72
N GLN A 167 -9.51 7.75 10.27
CA GLN A 167 -9.80 9.18 10.51
C GLN A 167 -9.86 10.01 9.22
N THR A 168 -9.10 9.62 8.20
CA THR A 168 -8.99 10.42 6.96
C THR A 168 -9.90 9.91 5.84
N GLY A 169 -10.31 8.63 5.87
CA GLY A 169 -11.25 8.03 4.93
C GLY A 169 -10.83 8.23 3.47
N SER A 170 -11.70 8.86 2.67
CA SER A 170 -11.42 9.14 1.26
C SER A 170 -10.61 10.44 1.03
N ASN A 171 -10.25 11.19 2.08
CA ASN A 171 -9.46 12.41 1.95
C ASN A 171 -7.96 12.09 1.79
N GLY A 172 -7.55 11.76 0.56
CA GLY A 172 -6.17 11.38 0.25
C GLY A 172 -5.13 12.44 0.60
N ARG A 173 -5.48 13.74 0.54
CA ARG A 173 -4.57 14.83 0.89
C ARG A 173 -4.26 14.84 2.38
N LEU A 174 -5.30 14.85 3.22
CA LEU A 174 -5.15 14.80 4.68
C LEU A 174 -4.47 13.49 5.11
N LYS A 175 -4.81 12.38 4.46
CA LYS A 175 -4.17 11.08 4.68
C LYS A 175 -2.66 11.12 4.46
N LYS A 176 -2.22 11.64 3.32
CA LYS A 176 -0.79 11.79 3.00
C LYS A 176 -0.09 12.72 4.00
N GLU A 177 -0.72 13.83 4.35
CA GLU A 177 -0.22 14.79 5.35
C GLU A 177 0.00 14.11 6.71
N LYS A 178 -1.00 13.41 7.25
CA LYS A 178 -0.94 12.73 8.54
C LYS A 178 0.08 11.59 8.56
N LEU A 179 0.22 10.85 7.46
CA LEU A 179 1.26 9.82 7.34
C LEU A 179 2.67 10.43 7.33
N LEU A 180 2.87 11.60 6.71
CA LEU A 180 4.17 12.28 6.72
C LEU A 180 4.49 12.87 8.09
N GLU A 181 3.51 13.46 8.79
CA GLU A 181 3.65 13.87 10.18
C GLU A 181 4.02 12.68 11.07
N TYR A 182 3.35 11.54 10.88
CA TYR A 182 3.64 10.30 11.61
C TYR A 182 5.07 9.80 11.39
N ILE A 183 5.54 9.79 10.13
CA ILE A 183 6.94 9.46 9.81
C ILE A 183 7.88 10.45 10.52
N ASN A 184 7.57 11.74 10.50
CA ASN A 184 8.41 12.76 11.12
C ASN A 184 8.56 12.54 12.64
N ILE A 185 7.51 12.08 13.33
CA ILE A 185 7.62 11.69 14.75
C ILE A 185 8.70 10.62 14.93
N TRP A 186 8.65 9.54 14.16
CA TRP A 186 9.66 8.46 14.24
C TRP A 186 11.08 8.86 13.86
N GLN A 187 11.22 9.87 13.00
CA GLN A 187 12.50 10.41 12.57
C GLN A 187 13.13 11.35 13.60
N THR A 188 12.30 12.15 14.29
CA THR A 188 12.78 13.27 15.11
C THR A 188 12.75 13.00 16.60
N ASP A 189 11.88 12.09 17.08
CA ASP A 189 11.75 11.74 18.48
C ASP A 189 12.52 10.44 18.80
N PRO A 190 13.70 10.50 19.44
CA PRO A 190 14.47 9.31 19.78
C PRO A 190 13.74 8.39 20.77
N ASP A 191 12.80 8.93 21.55
CA ASP A 191 12.02 8.19 22.54
C ASP A 191 10.68 7.68 21.98
N ALA A 192 10.41 7.88 20.67
CA ALA A 192 9.16 7.52 20.03
C ALA A 192 8.71 6.08 20.35
N PHE A 193 9.65 5.13 20.28
CA PHE A 193 9.34 3.72 20.56
C PHE A 193 8.90 3.50 22.02
N THR A 194 9.61 4.10 22.97
CA THR A 194 9.28 3.98 24.40
C THR A 194 7.96 4.66 24.73
N LYS A 195 7.72 5.85 24.17
CA LYS A 195 6.44 6.57 24.32
C LYS A 195 5.27 5.74 23.79
N ARG A 196 5.40 5.20 22.58
CA ARG A 196 4.33 4.40 21.94
C ARG A 196 4.09 3.05 22.60
N ARG A 197 5.12 2.47 23.20
CA ARG A 197 5.04 1.27 24.03
C ARG A 197 4.32 1.54 25.36
N GLY A 198 4.59 2.68 26.00
CA GLY A 198 3.97 3.08 27.27
C GLY A 198 2.53 3.60 27.12
N ASN A 199 2.21 4.24 25.99
CA ASN A 199 0.88 4.74 25.68
C ASN A 199 0.48 4.43 24.24
N SER A 200 -0.55 3.59 24.07
CA SER A 200 -1.03 3.16 22.76
C SER A 200 -1.73 4.24 21.92
N THR A 201 -2.10 5.37 22.52
CA THR A 201 -2.79 6.48 21.84
C THR A 201 -1.88 7.69 21.60
N VAL A 202 -0.65 7.70 22.14
CA VAL A 202 0.21 8.90 22.15
C VAL A 202 0.35 9.56 20.78
N PHE A 203 0.53 8.78 19.72
CA PHE A 203 0.65 9.33 18.36
C PHE A 203 -0.70 9.65 17.73
N LYS A 204 -1.77 8.96 18.13
CA LYS A 204 -3.14 9.27 17.68
C LYS A 204 -3.56 10.65 18.19
N ASP A 205 -3.28 10.93 19.47
CA ASP A 205 -3.60 12.19 20.12
C ASP A 205 -2.75 13.35 19.56
N LEU A 206 -1.49 13.09 19.18
CA LEU A 206 -0.64 14.09 18.53
C LEU A 206 -1.08 14.41 17.09
N LEU A 207 -1.48 13.39 16.32
CA LEU A 207 -1.90 13.56 14.93
C LEU A 207 -3.30 14.15 14.80
N PHE A 208 -4.19 13.80 15.73
CA PHE A 208 -5.59 14.21 15.76
C PHE A 208 -5.98 14.70 17.16
N PRO A 209 -5.52 15.90 17.57
CA PRO A 209 -5.88 16.47 18.86
C PRO A 209 -7.40 16.68 18.94
N GLN A 210 -8.00 16.22 20.04
CA GLN A 210 -9.39 16.54 20.38
C GLN A 210 -9.45 18.04 20.70
N ASN A 211 -10.22 18.81 19.93
CA ASN A 211 -10.48 20.23 20.22
C ASN A 211 -11.43 20.38 21.42
#